data_AF-A0A7T4QYD8-F1
#
_entry.id   AF-A0A7T4QYD8-F1
#
_cell.length_a   1.000
_cell.length_b   1.000
_cell.length_c   1.000
_cell.angle_alpha   90.00
_cell.angle_beta   90.00
_cell.angle_gamma   90.00
#
_symmetry.space_group_name_H-M   'P 1'
#
loop_
_entity.id
_entity.type
_entity.pdbx_description
1 polymer ?
#
loop_
_entity_poly.entity_id
_entity_poly.type
_entity_poly.pdbx_seq_one_letter_code
_entity_poly.pdbx_strand_id
1 'polypeptide(L)'
;MSKLTLGYRIGQHLGLVGDSGTEGKHPAPTRNAPSPLTTFPAFIRQRRLRRQRRLSALNPPHELPQGNTFTLRADGQWLDTGLVLGAGDNLSLSARGRLFLSKGLEVSISPRTCVWYRIGDGEVARLPAEHAAIHATTAGTLLLQVALPGSFDSPAGDISTDNPPPAMSGAVEVTVSQAPGPATPKLPPGWHYHWKLGKGSLFTQCEQGEGLCCDTQGDVGIIQYPVDIPLSDKLQMDWCWRADTLPSELAEHLQPTHDYLSIAVEFDNGLDLTYMWSSRLAVDTIFQCPLPWWDQRETHWVLRTPQDGLGLWLNESRPLRADYIRAIGGEPPKKVVAVWLIANSAFQGGVGRCRYREINLRDSDQTVRVF
;
A
#
# COMPACT_ATOMS: atom_id res chain seq x y z
N MET A 1 28.86 -12.00 -13.15
CA MET A 1 28.60 -10.54 -13.16
C MET A 1 27.11 -10.32 -13.38
N SER A 2 26.35 -10.24 -12.29
CA SER A 2 24.88 -10.16 -12.30
C SER A 2 24.38 -8.87 -12.97
N LYS A 3 23.45 -8.99 -13.91
CA LYS A 3 22.81 -7.85 -14.59
C LYS A 3 21.67 -7.32 -13.70
N LEU A 4 22.02 -6.67 -12.60
CA LEU A 4 21.11 -5.74 -11.93
C LEU A 4 20.50 -4.81 -12.99
N THR A 5 19.17 -4.73 -13.05
CA THR A 5 18.49 -3.89 -14.04
C THR A 5 18.98 -2.45 -13.90
N LEU A 6 19.12 -1.73 -15.02
CA LEU A 6 19.61 -0.36 -15.02
C LEU A 6 18.78 0.55 -14.07
N GLY A 7 17.47 0.27 -13.95
CA GLY A 7 16.59 0.96 -13.01
C GLY A 7 16.95 0.71 -11.53
N TYR A 8 17.30 -0.53 -11.17
CA TYR A 8 17.78 -0.84 -9.82
C TYR A 8 19.09 -0.13 -9.50
N ARG A 9 20.07 -0.15 -10.44
CA ARG A 9 21.34 0.57 -10.27
C ARG A 9 21.15 2.08 -10.10
N ILE A 10 20.21 2.67 -10.84
CA ILE A 10 19.84 4.09 -10.69
C ILE A 10 19.15 4.32 -9.34
N GLY A 11 18.21 3.45 -8.94
CA GLY A 11 17.55 3.51 -7.65
C GLY A 11 18.52 3.44 -6.47
N GLN A 12 19.49 2.52 -6.53
CA GLN A 12 20.56 2.39 -5.53
C GLN A 12 21.43 3.64 -5.49
N HIS A 13 21.90 4.13 -6.65
CA HIS A 13 22.72 5.34 -6.72
C HIS A 13 22.00 6.58 -6.17
N LEU A 14 20.67 6.60 -6.24
CA LEU A 14 19.82 7.69 -5.75
C LEU A 14 19.33 7.50 -4.29
N GLY A 15 19.71 6.39 -3.64
CA GLY A 15 19.26 6.04 -2.28
C GLY A 15 17.76 5.79 -2.19
N LEU A 16 17.14 5.31 -3.27
CA LEU A 16 15.70 5.02 -3.34
C LEU A 16 15.36 3.56 -3.02
N VAL A 17 16.39 2.71 -2.94
CA VAL A 17 16.29 1.28 -2.64
C VAL A 17 17.41 0.91 -1.67
N GLY A 18 17.17 -0.04 -0.77
CA GLY A 18 18.19 -0.58 0.13
C GLY A 18 19.12 -1.55 -0.60
N ASP A 19 20.20 -1.97 0.05
CA ASP A 19 21.03 -3.08 -0.43
C ASP A 19 20.29 -4.40 -0.19
N SER A 20 19.28 -4.70 -0.99
CA SER A 20 18.62 -6.01 -0.98
C SER A 20 19.37 -7.00 -1.86
N GLY A 21 19.60 -8.19 -1.30
CA GLY A 21 20.40 -9.28 -1.84
C GLY A 21 19.84 -9.96 -3.10
N THR A 22 20.57 -10.98 -3.51
CA THR A 22 20.61 -11.62 -4.83
C THR A 22 19.38 -12.43 -5.26
N GLU A 23 19.16 -12.41 -6.59
CA GLU A 23 18.58 -13.45 -7.49
C GLU A 23 17.81 -14.63 -6.86
N GLY A 24 16.50 -14.72 -7.12
CA GLY A 24 15.69 -15.88 -6.77
C GLY A 24 14.37 -16.02 -7.55
N LYS A 25 14.41 -16.87 -8.59
CA LYS A 25 13.35 -17.65 -9.27
C LYS A 25 12.09 -16.97 -9.84
N HIS A 26 12.01 -17.09 -11.18
CA HIS A 26 10.92 -16.79 -12.12
C HIS A 26 10.44 -15.34 -12.18
N PRO A 27 11.15 -14.43 -12.88
CA PRO A 27 10.52 -13.19 -13.31
C PRO A 27 9.43 -13.55 -14.32
N ALA A 28 8.15 -13.49 -13.91
CA ALA A 28 7.08 -13.28 -14.87
C ALA A 28 7.35 -11.93 -15.57
N PRO A 29 7.12 -11.86 -16.89
CA PRO A 29 7.81 -10.89 -17.74
C PRO A 29 7.29 -9.46 -17.56
N THR A 30 8.20 -8.49 -17.60
CA THR A 30 7.84 -7.12 -17.98
C THR A 30 7.46 -7.15 -19.47
N ARG A 31 6.17 -7.10 -19.79
CA ARG A 31 5.67 -7.07 -21.17
C ARG A 31 5.13 -5.67 -21.46
N ASN A 32 5.65 -5.06 -22.53
CA ASN A 32 5.20 -3.76 -23.04
C ASN A 32 5.40 -2.55 -22.08
N ALA A 33 6.15 -2.69 -21.00
CA ALA A 33 6.48 -1.55 -20.13
C ALA A 33 7.64 -0.71 -20.70
N PRO A 34 7.60 0.63 -20.59
CA PRO A 34 8.64 1.50 -21.11
C PRO A 34 9.95 1.34 -20.34
N SER A 35 11.08 1.69 -20.97
CA SER A 35 12.40 1.66 -20.31
C SER A 35 12.44 2.58 -19.08
N PRO A 36 13.10 2.19 -17.97
CA PRO A 36 13.26 3.07 -16.81
C PRO A 36 13.91 4.42 -17.13
N LEU A 37 14.74 4.47 -18.19
CA LEU A 37 15.46 5.67 -18.62
C LEU A 37 14.54 6.83 -19.01
N THR A 38 13.31 6.57 -19.42
CA THR A 38 12.34 7.62 -19.77
C THR A 38 11.58 8.12 -18.53
N THR A 39 11.35 7.27 -17.54
CA THR A 39 10.58 7.59 -16.33
C THR A 39 11.41 8.34 -15.28
N PHE A 40 12.68 7.97 -15.08
CA PHE A 40 13.51 8.57 -14.02
C PHE A 40 13.75 10.08 -14.16
N PRO A 41 14.08 10.64 -15.34
CA PRO A 41 14.23 12.10 -15.48
C PRO A 41 12.95 12.86 -15.15
N ALA A 42 11.79 12.30 -15.54
CA ALA A 42 10.49 12.88 -15.23
C ALA A 42 10.20 12.84 -13.72
N PHE A 43 10.55 11.75 -13.04
CA PHE A 43 10.49 11.63 -11.59
C PHE A 43 11.34 12.70 -10.87
N ILE A 44 12.60 12.86 -11.27
CA ILE A 44 13.49 13.87 -10.68
C ILE A 44 12.94 15.28 -10.89
N ARG A 45 12.42 15.57 -12.08
CA ARG A 45 11.76 16.86 -12.37
C ARG A 45 10.54 17.08 -11.48
N GLN A 46 9.68 16.08 -11.34
CA GLN A 46 8.49 16.15 -10.49
C GLN A 46 8.87 16.43 -9.02
N ARG A 47 9.91 15.76 -8.49
CA ARG A 47 10.43 16.00 -7.13
C ARG A 47 10.91 17.44 -6.93
N ARG A 48 11.69 17.97 -7.87
CA ARG A 48 12.15 19.37 -7.81
C ARG A 48 10.99 20.37 -7.77
N LEU A 49 9.93 20.14 -8.56
CA LEU A 49 8.74 21.00 -8.57
C LEU A 49 7.94 20.91 -7.26
N ARG A 50 7.75 19.70 -6.73
CA ARG A 50 7.05 19.51 -5.44
C ARG A 50 7.81 20.16 -4.28
N ARG A 51 9.14 20.03 -4.28
CA ARG A 51 10.02 20.74 -3.34
C ARG A 51 9.82 22.24 -3.35
N GLN A 52 9.82 22.86 -4.53
CA GLN A 52 9.59 24.30 -4.69
C GLN A 52 8.23 24.72 -4.14
N ARG A 53 7.16 23.99 -4.49
CA ARG A 53 5.80 24.26 -3.98
C ARG A 53 5.71 24.15 -2.46
N ARG A 54 6.40 23.18 -1.87
CA ARG A 54 6.41 23.00 -0.41
C ARG A 54 7.15 24.12 0.30
N LEU A 55 8.30 24.55 -0.23
CA LEU A 55 9.04 25.69 0.34
C LEU A 55 8.23 27.00 0.28
N SER A 56 7.35 27.14 -0.72
CA SER A 56 6.40 28.27 -0.80
C SER A 56 5.15 28.12 0.09
N ALA A 57 4.82 26.90 0.53
CA ALA A 57 3.68 26.62 1.39
C ALA A 57 4.14 26.48 2.84
N LEU A 58 4.26 27.62 3.54
CA LEU A 58 4.49 27.63 4.98
C LEU A 58 3.16 27.35 5.70
N ASN A 59 2.90 26.09 6.03
CA ASN A 59 1.91 25.77 7.06
C ASN A 59 2.62 25.80 8.41
N PRO A 60 2.06 26.47 9.44
CA PRO A 60 2.57 26.33 10.79
C PRO A 60 2.55 24.84 11.18
N PRO A 61 3.54 24.37 11.96
CA PRO A 61 3.53 23.00 12.45
C PRO A 61 2.24 22.78 13.23
N HIS A 62 1.55 21.67 12.96
CA HIS A 62 0.44 21.25 13.80
C HIS A 62 0.96 21.09 15.24
N GLU A 63 0.37 21.83 16.18
CA GLU A 63 0.69 21.65 17.59
C GLU A 63 0.27 20.24 18.01
N LEU A 64 1.17 19.53 18.68
CA LEU A 64 0.81 18.25 19.28
C LEU A 64 -0.07 18.54 20.51
N PRO A 65 -1.07 17.68 20.78
CA PRO A 65 -1.85 17.82 22.00
C PRO A 65 -0.95 17.69 23.24
N GLN A 66 -1.45 18.11 24.40
CA GLN A 66 -0.76 17.84 25.66
C GLN A 66 -0.72 16.32 25.92
N GLY A 67 0.46 15.79 26.24
CA GLY A 67 0.64 14.36 26.47
C GLY A 67 2.12 13.94 26.56
N ASN A 68 2.35 12.63 26.67
CA ASN A 68 3.69 12.06 26.73
C ASN A 68 4.26 11.97 25.31
N THR A 69 5.40 12.62 25.06
CA THR A 69 5.99 12.68 23.71
C THR A 69 7.25 11.83 23.62
N PHE A 70 7.33 11.03 22.55
CA PHE A 70 8.41 10.10 22.26
C PHE A 70 9.00 10.42 20.90
N THR A 71 10.33 10.28 20.76
CA THR A 71 11.01 10.46 19.46
C THR A 71 11.39 9.10 18.90
N LEU A 72 10.92 8.81 17.69
CA LEU A 72 11.21 7.59 16.96
C LEU A 72 12.20 7.85 15.83
N ARG A 73 13.14 6.93 15.65
CA ARG A 73 14.14 6.92 14.57
C ARG A 73 14.12 5.55 13.91
N ALA A 74 14.55 5.48 12.65
CA ALA A 74 14.61 4.24 11.90
C ALA A 74 15.86 3.41 12.27
N ASP A 75 15.93 2.97 13.53
CA ASP A 75 17.00 2.12 14.09
C ASP A 75 16.58 0.64 14.23
N GLY A 76 15.34 0.32 13.83
CA GLY A 76 14.80 -1.05 13.87
C GLY A 76 14.38 -1.50 15.27
N GLN A 77 14.37 -0.62 16.28
CA GLN A 77 14.04 -0.98 17.65
C GLN A 77 12.61 -0.57 18.03
N TRP A 78 11.97 -1.39 18.87
CA TRP A 78 10.75 -1.02 19.56
C TRP A 78 11.09 -0.13 20.76
N LEU A 79 10.50 1.06 20.82
CA LEU A 79 10.54 1.95 21.97
C LEU A 79 9.47 1.56 22.98
N ASP A 80 9.88 1.22 24.19
CA ASP A 80 9.00 1.08 25.35
C ASP A 80 8.61 2.46 25.90
N THR A 81 7.31 2.75 25.92
CA THR A 81 6.79 4.04 26.39
C THR A 81 6.63 4.11 27.91
N GLY A 82 6.67 2.98 28.61
CA GLY A 82 6.33 2.83 30.02
C GLY A 82 4.83 2.94 30.34
N LEU A 83 3.97 3.15 29.33
CA LEU A 83 2.53 3.29 29.50
C LEU A 83 1.87 1.91 29.49
N VAL A 84 1.32 1.49 30.63
CA VAL A 84 0.61 0.21 30.78
C VAL A 84 -0.88 0.43 30.53
N LEU A 85 -1.46 -0.40 29.66
CA LEU A 85 -2.86 -0.36 29.27
C LEU A 85 -3.56 -1.65 29.68
N GLY A 86 -4.82 -1.53 30.09
CA GLY A 86 -5.76 -2.63 30.19
C GLY A 86 -6.41 -2.95 28.85
N ALA A 87 -6.90 -4.19 28.70
CA ALA A 87 -7.76 -4.53 27.57
C ALA A 87 -9.06 -3.70 27.64
N GLY A 88 -9.42 -3.04 26.55
CA GLY A 88 -10.54 -2.12 26.47
C GLY A 88 -10.17 -0.63 26.54
N ASP A 89 -8.94 -0.31 26.96
CA ASP A 89 -8.49 1.08 27.08
C ASP A 89 -8.44 1.78 25.72
N ASN A 90 -8.71 3.09 25.74
CA ASN A 90 -8.62 3.95 24.57
C ASN A 90 -7.65 5.09 24.87
N LEU A 91 -6.78 5.39 23.91
CA LEU A 91 -5.89 6.53 23.93
C LEU A 91 -5.75 7.08 22.52
N SER A 92 -5.16 8.26 22.40
CA SER A 92 -4.88 8.86 21.11
C SER A 92 -3.40 9.02 20.89
N LEU A 93 -3.00 8.77 19.65
CA LEU A 93 -1.67 9.05 19.15
C LEU A 93 -1.76 10.24 18.21
N SER A 94 -0.85 11.19 18.37
CA SER A 94 -0.60 12.29 17.42
C SER A 94 0.85 12.22 17.00
N ALA A 95 1.13 12.19 15.71
CA ALA A 95 2.46 12.02 15.20
C ALA A 95 2.80 13.10 14.17
N ARG A 96 4.02 13.64 14.27
CA ARG A 96 4.56 14.63 13.33
C ARG A 96 6.03 14.35 13.03
N GLY A 97 6.57 15.04 12.04
CA GLY A 97 7.91 14.77 11.54
C GLY A 97 7.87 13.88 10.30
N ARG A 98 9.03 13.44 9.85
CA ARG A 98 9.22 12.67 8.61
C ARG A 98 10.47 11.82 8.69
N LEU A 99 10.40 10.66 8.05
CA LEU A 99 11.58 9.88 7.69
C LEU A 99 11.88 10.08 6.21
N PHE A 100 13.15 10.13 5.87
CA PHE A 100 13.65 10.37 4.52
C PHE A 100 14.40 9.15 4.03
N LEU A 101 13.91 8.57 2.95
CA LEU A 101 14.66 7.62 2.12
C LEU A 101 15.76 8.36 1.37
N SER A 102 15.44 9.53 0.82
CA SER A 102 16.43 10.41 0.18
C SER A 102 16.11 11.87 0.45
N LYS A 103 16.96 12.53 1.27
CA LYS A 103 16.83 13.98 1.53
C LYS A 103 17.07 14.81 0.28
N GLY A 104 18.06 14.43 -0.54
CA GLY A 104 18.42 15.16 -1.77
C GLY A 104 17.30 15.18 -2.82
N LEU A 105 16.49 14.13 -2.85
CA LEU A 105 15.34 14.00 -3.75
C LEU A 105 14.00 14.32 -3.08
N GLU A 106 14.00 14.70 -1.79
CA GLU A 106 12.81 14.85 -0.96
C GLU A 106 11.84 13.65 -1.07
N VAL A 107 12.41 12.45 -1.03
CA VAL A 107 11.63 11.22 -0.86
C VAL A 107 11.52 10.96 0.64
N SER A 108 10.33 11.22 1.18
CA SER A 108 10.03 11.10 2.59
C SER A 108 8.71 10.39 2.82
N ILE A 109 8.62 9.68 3.93
CA ILE A 109 7.40 9.06 4.43
C ILE A 109 6.87 9.84 5.63
N SER A 110 5.55 9.95 5.73
CA SER A 110 4.84 10.64 6.80
C SER A 110 4.54 9.67 7.96
N PRO A 111 4.16 10.19 9.15
CA PRO A 111 3.88 9.32 10.28
C PRO A 111 2.76 8.30 10.04
N ARG A 112 1.71 8.67 9.29
CA ARG A 112 0.61 7.73 8.96
C ARG A 112 1.06 6.48 8.19
N THR A 113 2.18 6.53 7.48
CA THR A 113 2.68 5.38 6.73
C THR A 113 3.70 4.55 7.49
N CYS A 114 4.32 5.12 8.52
CA CYS A 114 5.50 4.51 9.13
C CYS A 114 5.46 4.36 10.64
N VAL A 115 4.50 4.96 11.35
CA VAL A 115 4.36 4.75 12.80
C VAL A 115 3.57 3.48 13.05
N TRP A 116 4.19 2.57 13.77
CA TRP A 116 3.62 1.32 14.23
C TRP A 116 3.59 1.26 15.75
N TYR A 117 2.61 0.56 16.28
CA TYR A 117 2.47 0.30 17.70
C TYR A 117 2.05 -1.15 17.95
N ARG A 118 2.37 -1.64 19.14
CA ARG A 118 1.81 -2.88 19.71
C ARG A 118 1.63 -2.70 21.21
N ILE A 119 0.79 -3.52 21.82
CA ILE A 119 0.47 -3.45 23.25
C ILE A 119 0.78 -4.80 23.90
N GLY A 120 1.81 -4.84 24.74
CA GLY A 120 2.37 -6.08 25.25
C GLY A 120 2.75 -7.02 24.11
N ASP A 121 2.29 -8.26 24.18
CA ASP A 121 2.51 -9.31 23.17
C ASP A 121 1.42 -9.32 22.07
N GLY A 122 0.63 -8.24 21.95
CA GLY A 122 -0.37 -8.08 20.90
C GLY A 122 0.26 -7.86 19.52
N GLU A 123 -0.58 -7.97 18.48
CA GLU A 123 -0.16 -7.79 17.09
C GLU A 123 0.23 -6.34 16.77
N VAL A 124 1.11 -6.17 15.78
CA VAL A 124 1.47 -4.86 15.24
C VAL A 124 0.28 -4.20 14.56
N ALA A 125 0.08 -2.93 14.86
CA ALA A 125 -0.88 -2.08 14.21
C ALA A 125 -0.20 -0.80 13.74
N ARG A 126 -0.59 -0.32 12.56
CA ARG A 126 -0.13 0.96 12.03
C ARG A 126 -1.04 2.08 12.50
N LEU A 127 -0.46 3.23 12.79
CA LEU A 127 -1.20 4.45 13.06
C LEU A 127 -1.95 4.87 11.77
N PRO A 128 -3.29 4.92 11.75
CA PRO A 128 -4.06 5.06 10.51
C PRO A 128 -4.10 6.49 9.94
N ALA A 129 -3.65 7.49 10.70
CA ALA A 129 -3.56 8.90 10.30
C ALA A 129 -2.56 9.63 11.23
N GLU A 130 -2.12 10.85 10.93
CA GLU A 130 -1.24 11.62 11.82
C GLU A 130 -1.85 11.87 13.21
N HIS A 131 -3.16 11.76 13.35
CA HIS A 131 -3.83 11.72 14.63
C HIS A 131 -4.95 10.69 14.59
N ALA A 132 -4.97 9.77 15.54
CA ALA A 132 -6.00 8.74 15.63
C ALA A 132 -6.17 8.23 17.07
N ALA A 133 -7.39 7.83 17.39
CA ALA A 133 -7.64 6.98 18.54
C ALA A 133 -7.15 5.55 18.25
N ILE A 134 -6.50 4.93 19.23
CA ILE A 134 -6.16 3.51 19.24
C ILE A 134 -6.88 2.81 20.38
N HIS A 135 -7.17 1.53 20.18
CA HIS A 135 -7.89 0.70 21.12
C HIS A 135 -7.03 -0.47 21.54
N ALA A 136 -6.86 -0.66 22.86
CA ALA A 136 -6.13 -1.78 23.43
C ALA A 136 -6.99 -3.04 23.39
N THR A 137 -6.68 -3.97 22.49
CA THR A 137 -7.35 -5.29 22.43
C THR A 137 -6.79 -6.26 23.47
N THR A 138 -5.55 -6.04 23.90
CA THR A 138 -4.83 -6.80 24.92
C THR A 138 -4.31 -5.85 25.99
N ALA A 139 -4.10 -6.37 27.20
CA ALA A 139 -3.40 -5.62 28.24
C ALA A 139 -1.88 -5.69 28.01
N GLY A 140 -1.16 -4.64 28.39
CA GLY A 140 0.29 -4.59 28.31
C GLY A 140 0.86 -3.18 28.12
N THR A 141 2.17 -3.11 27.95
CA THR A 141 2.86 -1.83 27.70
C THR A 141 2.71 -1.40 26.24
N LEU A 142 2.44 -0.12 26.00
CA LEU A 142 2.46 0.46 24.66
C LEU A 142 3.90 0.55 24.15
N LEU A 143 4.15 -0.10 23.01
CA LEU A 143 5.43 -0.09 22.31
C LEU A 143 5.25 0.63 20.98
N LEU A 144 6.22 1.47 20.60
CA LEU A 144 6.19 2.27 19.39
C LEU A 144 7.42 1.99 18.52
N GLN A 145 7.24 1.95 17.21
CA GLN A 145 8.35 1.83 16.26
C GLN A 145 8.04 2.61 15.00
N VAL A 146 9.10 2.99 14.27
CA VAL A 146 8.97 3.36 12.87
C VAL A 146 9.52 2.29 11.93
N ALA A 147 8.73 1.91 10.93
CA ALA A 147 9.09 0.92 9.91
C ALA A 147 8.36 1.21 8.60
N LEU A 148 8.93 0.81 7.46
CA LEU A 148 8.23 0.92 6.18
C LEU A 148 7.06 -0.08 6.15
N PRO A 149 5.96 0.24 5.43
CA PRO A 149 4.94 -0.74 5.13
C PRO A 149 5.56 -1.99 4.49
N GLY A 150 5.20 -3.16 5.01
CA GLY A 150 5.73 -4.45 4.57
C GLY A 150 7.02 -4.92 5.24
N SER A 151 7.62 -4.13 6.15
CA SER A 151 8.89 -4.50 6.81
C SER A 151 8.79 -5.64 7.83
N PHE A 152 7.59 -5.96 8.33
CA PHE A 152 7.41 -7.01 9.33
C PHE A 152 7.17 -8.37 8.68
N ASP A 153 7.87 -9.39 9.15
CA ASP A 153 7.75 -10.79 8.72
C ASP A 153 6.70 -11.57 9.51
N SER A 154 6.33 -11.08 10.70
CA SER A 154 5.27 -11.65 11.52
C SER A 154 4.33 -10.57 12.08
N PRO A 155 3.06 -10.93 12.41
CA PRO A 155 2.18 -10.05 13.17
C PRO A 155 2.72 -9.64 14.55
N ALA A 156 3.71 -10.35 15.09
CA ALA A 156 4.36 -10.00 16.36
C ALA A 156 5.37 -8.83 16.22
N GLY A 157 5.70 -8.44 14.99
CA GLY A 157 6.58 -7.30 14.72
C GLY A 157 8.05 -7.68 14.53
N ASP A 158 8.32 -8.93 14.15
CA ASP A 158 9.67 -9.35 13.73
C ASP A 158 10.01 -8.73 12.39
N ILE A 159 11.23 -8.19 12.25
CA ILE A 159 11.73 -7.64 10.98
C ILE A 159 12.75 -8.61 10.39
N SER A 160 12.65 -8.86 9.09
CA SER A 160 13.58 -9.71 8.36
C SER A 160 15.02 -9.22 8.47
N THR A 161 15.95 -10.13 8.78
CA THR A 161 17.39 -9.88 8.60
C THR A 161 17.83 -10.05 7.15
N ASP A 162 17.05 -10.78 6.34
CA ASP A 162 17.44 -11.17 4.98
C ASP A 162 17.24 -10.04 3.96
N ASN A 163 16.27 -9.16 4.21
CA ASN A 163 16.00 -7.97 3.43
C ASN A 163 15.79 -6.76 4.37
N PRO A 164 16.87 -6.20 4.93
CA PRO A 164 16.74 -5.09 5.85
C PRO A 164 16.13 -3.88 5.14
N PRO A 165 15.27 -3.09 5.82
CA PRO A 165 14.71 -1.88 5.25
C PRO A 165 15.83 -0.90 4.86
N PRO A 166 15.65 -0.09 3.80
CA PRO A 166 16.62 0.94 3.43
C PRO A 166 16.89 1.88 4.61
N ALA A 167 18.14 2.33 4.72
CA ALA A 167 18.53 3.33 5.70
C ALA A 167 17.68 4.61 5.53
N MET A 168 17.07 5.06 6.61
CA MET A 168 16.26 6.28 6.63
C MET A 168 16.84 7.28 7.62
N SER A 169 16.75 8.56 7.28
CA SER A 169 17.15 9.66 8.16
C SER A 169 15.94 10.49 8.60
N GLY A 170 16.09 11.31 9.64
CA GLY A 170 15.00 12.09 10.20
C GLY A 170 14.49 11.50 11.51
N ALA A 171 13.31 11.94 11.92
CA ALA A 171 12.64 11.48 13.13
C ALA A 171 11.14 11.74 13.04
N VAL A 172 10.38 10.96 13.79
CA VAL A 172 8.96 11.17 14.04
C VAL A 172 8.77 11.38 15.53
N GLU A 173 8.07 12.44 15.90
CA GLU A 173 7.62 12.65 17.26
C GLU A 173 6.21 12.11 17.39
N VAL A 174 5.96 11.28 18.39
CA VAL A 174 4.64 10.72 18.71
C VAL A 174 4.25 11.17 20.10
N THR A 175 3.12 11.87 20.20
CA THR A 175 2.49 12.22 21.48
C THR A 175 1.34 11.27 21.77
N VAL A 176 1.38 10.68 22.95
CA VAL A 176 0.31 9.87 23.52
C VAL A 176 -0.54 10.74 24.43
N SER A 177 -1.85 10.77 24.20
CA SER A 177 -2.79 11.54 25.02
C SER A 177 -4.06 10.74 25.35
N GLN A 178 -4.71 11.13 26.45
CA GLN A 178 -6.02 10.60 26.87
C GLN A 178 -7.18 11.36 26.19
N ALA A 179 -6.88 12.46 25.49
CA ALA A 179 -7.89 13.21 24.75
C ALA A 179 -8.45 12.34 23.62
N PRO A 180 -9.77 12.38 23.36
CA PRO A 180 -10.36 11.58 22.30
C PRO A 180 -9.87 12.06 20.93
N GLY A 181 -9.28 11.13 20.19
CA GLY A 181 -8.87 11.32 18.80
C GLY A 181 -9.92 10.76 17.86
N PRO A 182 -9.77 11.01 16.55
CA PRO A 182 -10.70 10.47 15.56
C PRO A 182 -10.58 8.94 15.52
N ALA A 183 -11.73 8.27 15.54
CA ALA A 183 -11.78 6.83 15.35
C ALA A 183 -11.39 6.47 13.91
N THR A 184 -10.78 5.31 13.73
CA THR A 184 -10.55 4.76 12.39
C THR A 184 -11.91 4.46 11.74
N PRO A 185 -12.11 4.86 10.47
CA PRO A 185 -13.30 4.47 9.74
C PRO A 185 -13.48 2.94 9.73
N LYS A 186 -14.73 2.49 9.88
CA LYS A 186 -15.05 1.07 9.77
C LYS A 186 -15.08 0.66 8.31
N LEU A 187 -14.43 -0.47 8.01
CA LEU A 187 -14.58 -1.12 6.71
C LEU A 187 -15.99 -1.71 6.58
N PRO A 188 -16.49 -1.89 5.34
CA PRO A 188 -17.70 -2.64 5.11
C PRO A 188 -17.57 -4.10 5.60
N PRO A 189 -18.69 -4.77 5.96
CA PRO A 189 -18.66 -6.15 6.44
C PRO A 189 -17.91 -7.10 5.50
N GLY A 190 -17.10 -8.00 6.06
CA GLY A 190 -16.30 -8.98 5.34
C GLY A 190 -14.90 -8.50 4.91
N TRP A 191 -14.68 -7.18 4.83
CA TRP A 191 -13.38 -6.61 4.49
C TRP A 191 -12.49 -6.43 5.73
N HIS A 192 -11.20 -6.74 5.59
CA HIS A 192 -10.18 -6.52 6.62
C HIS A 192 -8.89 -5.98 6.01
N TYR A 193 -8.10 -5.24 6.77
CA TYR A 193 -6.81 -4.72 6.31
C TYR A 193 -5.75 -5.84 6.25
N HIS A 194 -4.91 -5.80 5.21
CA HIS A 194 -3.73 -6.67 5.13
C HIS A 194 -2.70 -6.26 6.20
N TRP A 195 -2.42 -7.17 7.14
CA TRP A 195 -1.62 -6.86 8.35
C TRP A 195 -0.22 -6.30 8.05
N LYS A 196 0.47 -6.78 7.00
CA LYS A 196 1.80 -6.26 6.60
C LYS A 196 1.81 -4.76 6.28
N LEU A 197 0.68 -4.18 5.87
CA LEU A 197 0.54 -2.74 5.65
C LEU A 197 -0.17 -2.03 6.81
N GLY A 198 -0.80 -2.79 7.70
CA GLY A 198 -1.50 -2.31 8.88
C GLY A 198 -2.85 -1.68 8.55
N LYS A 199 -3.58 -1.28 9.61
CA LYS A 199 -4.85 -0.56 9.48
C LYS A 199 -4.61 0.82 8.84
N GLY A 200 -5.65 1.35 8.22
CA GLY A 200 -5.64 2.67 7.61
C GLY A 200 -7.02 3.32 7.64
N SER A 201 -7.13 4.48 7.00
CA SER A 201 -8.40 5.18 6.79
C SER A 201 -8.73 5.36 5.30
N LEU A 202 -8.06 4.62 4.43
CA LEU A 202 -8.13 4.79 2.97
C LEU A 202 -9.45 4.32 2.37
N PHE A 203 -10.08 3.35 3.01
CA PHE A 203 -11.27 2.67 2.48
C PHE A 203 -12.44 2.86 3.42
N THR A 204 -13.58 3.25 2.86
CA THR A 204 -14.82 3.50 3.61
C THR A 204 -16.03 3.05 2.78
N GLN A 205 -17.18 2.89 3.44
CA GLN A 205 -18.45 2.85 2.72
C GLN A 205 -18.72 4.26 2.15
N CYS A 206 -19.01 4.37 0.85
CA CYS A 206 -19.42 5.64 0.27
C CYS A 206 -20.74 6.14 0.88
N GLU A 207 -20.94 7.45 0.87
CA GLU A 207 -22.23 8.06 1.20
C GLU A 207 -23.34 7.47 0.32
N GLN A 208 -24.56 7.38 0.86
CA GLN A 208 -25.75 6.84 0.19
C GLN A 208 -25.61 5.39 -0.33
N GLY A 209 -24.58 4.65 0.07
CA GLY A 209 -24.39 3.26 -0.33
C GLY A 209 -23.95 3.08 -1.78
N GLU A 210 -23.42 4.12 -2.43
CA GLU A 210 -23.03 4.09 -3.85
C GLU A 210 -21.86 3.14 -4.19
N GLY A 211 -21.17 2.62 -3.18
CA GLY A 211 -19.98 1.80 -3.36
C GLY A 211 -19.08 1.76 -2.13
N LEU A 212 -17.89 1.20 -2.33
CA LEU A 212 -16.74 1.30 -1.46
C LEU A 212 -15.85 2.43 -1.99
N CYS A 213 -15.58 3.42 -1.14
CA CYS A 213 -14.80 4.62 -1.47
C CYS A 213 -13.35 4.43 -1.05
N CYS A 214 -12.43 4.83 -1.93
CA CYS A 214 -11.00 4.81 -1.71
C CYS A 214 -10.42 6.21 -1.93
N ASP A 215 -9.85 6.80 -0.87
CA ASP A 215 -9.16 8.09 -0.89
C ASP A 215 -7.75 7.92 -0.31
N THR A 216 -6.72 8.20 -1.12
CA THR A 216 -5.31 8.07 -0.71
C THR A 216 -4.51 9.34 -1.02
N GLN A 217 -3.60 9.70 -0.12
CA GLN A 217 -2.64 10.79 -0.31
C GLN A 217 -1.39 10.57 0.55
N GLY A 218 -0.27 10.23 -0.09
CA GLY A 218 0.97 9.94 0.62
C GLY A 218 0.85 8.75 1.57
N ASP A 219 0.01 7.77 1.23
CA ASP A 219 -0.32 6.62 2.08
C ASP A 219 -0.49 5.35 1.25
N VAL A 220 -0.52 4.19 1.91
CA VAL A 220 -0.67 2.87 1.29
C VAL A 220 -1.53 1.97 2.14
N GLY A 221 -2.36 1.14 1.51
CA GLY A 221 -3.13 0.11 2.20
C GLY A 221 -3.77 -0.88 1.24
N ILE A 222 -4.00 -2.08 1.77
CA ILE A 222 -4.72 -3.15 1.10
C ILE A 222 -5.83 -3.59 2.03
N ILE A 223 -7.04 -3.75 1.50
CA ILE A 223 -8.11 -4.49 2.19
C ILE A 223 -8.43 -5.76 1.40
N GLN A 224 -8.76 -6.81 2.13
CA GLN A 224 -9.01 -8.16 1.62
C GLN A 224 -10.42 -8.60 2.00
N TYR A 225 -11.11 -9.21 1.05
CA TYR A 225 -12.34 -9.95 1.27
C TYR A 225 -12.04 -11.44 1.02
N PRO A 226 -12.12 -12.30 2.04
CA PRO A 226 -11.81 -13.71 1.88
C PRO A 226 -12.89 -14.40 1.04
N VAL A 227 -12.47 -15.24 0.10
CA VAL A 227 -13.34 -16.11 -0.69
C VAL A 227 -12.75 -17.53 -0.72
N ASP A 228 -13.56 -18.51 -1.10
CA ASP A 228 -13.06 -19.85 -1.41
C ASP A 228 -13.85 -20.36 -2.61
N ILE A 229 -13.29 -20.20 -3.80
CA ILE A 229 -13.93 -20.62 -5.06
C ILE A 229 -12.91 -21.29 -5.99
N PRO A 230 -13.24 -22.42 -6.62
CA PRO A 230 -12.35 -23.08 -7.59
C PRO A 230 -12.00 -22.17 -8.77
N LEU A 231 -10.73 -22.16 -9.17
CA LEU A 231 -10.28 -21.49 -10.40
C LEU A 231 -10.59 -22.37 -11.61
N SER A 232 -11.87 -22.39 -12.02
CA SER A 232 -12.31 -23.11 -13.21
C SER A 232 -12.01 -22.34 -14.50
N ASP A 233 -12.17 -22.99 -15.66
CA ASP A 233 -12.08 -22.34 -16.98
C ASP A 233 -13.20 -21.32 -17.24
N LYS A 234 -14.27 -21.34 -16.43
CA LYS A 234 -15.45 -20.49 -16.63
C LYS A 234 -15.57 -19.38 -15.60
N LEU A 235 -14.74 -19.41 -14.54
CA LEU A 235 -14.75 -18.40 -13.49
C LEU A 235 -14.47 -17.01 -14.07
N GLN A 236 -15.44 -16.12 -13.90
CA GLN A 236 -15.35 -14.70 -14.20
C GLN A 236 -15.26 -13.89 -12.92
N MET A 237 -14.53 -12.79 -12.98
CA MET A 237 -14.64 -11.71 -12.02
C MET A 237 -15.27 -10.50 -12.68
N ASP A 238 -16.30 -9.94 -12.06
CA ASP A 238 -17.01 -8.77 -12.52
C ASP A 238 -16.97 -7.69 -11.46
N TRP A 239 -16.77 -6.45 -11.87
CA TRP A 239 -16.85 -5.30 -10.98
C TRP A 239 -17.17 -4.03 -11.76
N CYS A 240 -17.60 -3.01 -11.03
CA CYS A 240 -17.75 -1.67 -11.53
C CYS A 240 -16.83 -0.74 -10.73
N TRP A 241 -16.06 0.10 -11.42
CA TRP A 241 -15.17 1.08 -10.78
C TRP A 241 -15.28 2.47 -11.41
N ARG A 242 -14.96 3.48 -10.60
CA ARG A 242 -14.85 4.89 -11.02
C ARG A 242 -13.60 5.50 -10.41
N ALA A 243 -12.56 5.67 -11.22
CA ALA A 243 -11.39 6.44 -10.83
C ALA A 243 -11.63 7.91 -11.14
N ASP A 244 -11.65 8.79 -10.14
CA ASP A 244 -11.75 10.25 -10.38
C ASP A 244 -10.37 10.90 -10.51
N THR A 245 -9.38 10.36 -9.81
CA THR A 245 -8.02 10.91 -9.80
C THR A 245 -7.02 9.77 -9.55
N LEU A 246 -5.95 9.72 -10.34
CA LEU A 246 -4.87 8.75 -10.16
C LEU A 246 -3.74 9.36 -9.32
N PRO A 247 -3.13 8.61 -8.38
CA PRO A 247 -2.11 9.13 -7.47
C PRO A 247 -0.75 9.37 -8.15
N SER A 248 -0.50 8.74 -9.30
CA SER A 248 0.72 8.91 -10.11
C SER A 248 0.46 9.83 -11.31
N GLU A 249 1.50 10.57 -11.74
CA GLU A 249 1.54 11.25 -13.05
C GLU A 249 2.52 10.57 -14.04
N LEU A 250 3.16 9.49 -13.58
CA LEU A 250 4.28 8.78 -14.20
C LEU A 250 3.92 7.30 -14.39
N ALA A 251 4.72 6.59 -15.19
CA ALA A 251 4.58 5.15 -15.34
C ALA A 251 4.89 4.42 -14.02
N GLU A 252 4.00 3.52 -13.61
CA GLU A 252 3.94 2.95 -12.27
C GLU A 252 4.80 1.69 -12.10
N HIS A 253 5.44 1.20 -13.15
CA HIS A 253 6.16 -0.08 -13.16
C HIS A 253 7.54 -0.07 -12.47
N LEU A 254 7.89 1.03 -11.81
CA LEU A 254 9.16 1.18 -11.08
C LEU A 254 8.87 1.56 -9.63
N GLN A 255 9.65 1.03 -8.70
CA GLN A 255 9.50 1.28 -7.26
C GLN A 255 9.27 2.76 -6.88
N PRO A 256 10.08 3.75 -7.31
CA PRO A 256 9.88 5.14 -6.88
C PRO A 256 8.65 5.83 -7.48
N THR A 257 7.99 5.20 -8.46
CA THR A 257 6.79 5.71 -9.14
C THR A 257 5.59 4.80 -9.00
N HIS A 258 5.68 3.75 -8.16
CA HIS A 258 4.68 2.69 -8.02
C HIS A 258 3.44 3.12 -7.21
N ASP A 259 2.84 4.23 -7.59
CA ASP A 259 1.60 4.76 -6.99
C ASP A 259 0.42 4.43 -7.91
N TYR A 260 -0.61 3.74 -7.41
CA TYR A 260 -1.74 3.27 -8.19
C TYR A 260 -2.99 3.01 -7.33
N LEU A 261 -4.11 2.80 -8.02
CA LEU A 261 -5.38 2.30 -7.47
C LEU A 261 -5.76 1.06 -8.27
N SER A 262 -6.16 0.00 -7.58
CA SER A 262 -6.46 -1.28 -8.25
C SER A 262 -7.46 -2.15 -7.48
N ILE A 263 -7.81 -3.25 -8.13
CA ILE A 263 -8.49 -4.41 -7.56
C ILE A 263 -7.68 -5.65 -7.95
N ALA A 264 -7.59 -6.63 -7.06
CA ALA A 264 -6.81 -7.85 -7.32
C ALA A 264 -7.54 -9.11 -6.85
N VAL A 265 -7.08 -10.26 -7.34
CA VAL A 265 -7.42 -11.58 -6.81
C VAL A 265 -6.18 -12.28 -6.32
N GLU A 266 -6.27 -12.88 -5.13
CA GLU A 266 -5.24 -13.76 -4.58
C GLU A 266 -5.60 -15.21 -4.84
N PHE A 267 -4.59 -16.01 -5.17
CA PHE A 267 -4.73 -17.43 -5.42
C PHE A 267 -4.13 -18.29 -4.31
N ASP A 268 -4.53 -19.56 -4.22
CA ASP A 268 -4.09 -20.47 -3.15
C ASP A 268 -2.60 -20.86 -3.18
N ASN A 269 -1.88 -20.48 -4.24
CA ASN A 269 -0.42 -20.59 -4.32
C ASN A 269 0.32 -19.33 -3.78
N GLY A 270 -0.43 -18.34 -3.27
CA GLY A 270 0.11 -17.11 -2.68
C GLY A 270 0.58 -16.06 -3.69
N LEU A 271 0.24 -16.23 -4.98
CA LEU A 271 0.37 -15.21 -6.02
C LEU A 271 -0.92 -14.42 -6.15
N ASP A 272 -0.84 -13.22 -6.72
CA ASP A 272 -1.99 -12.37 -6.98
C ASP A 272 -1.90 -11.68 -8.34
N LEU A 273 -3.08 -11.41 -8.91
CA LEU A 273 -3.24 -10.69 -10.18
C LEU A 273 -4.04 -9.40 -9.93
N THR A 274 -3.37 -8.28 -10.17
CA THR A 274 -3.87 -6.92 -9.89
C THR A 274 -4.25 -6.20 -11.18
N TYR A 275 -5.51 -5.80 -11.31
CA TYR A 275 -6.03 -4.97 -12.39
C TYR A 275 -6.02 -3.50 -12.00
N MET A 276 -5.38 -2.65 -12.80
CA MET A 276 -5.16 -1.25 -12.42
C MET A 276 -5.51 -0.24 -13.52
N TRP A 277 -5.78 0.99 -13.08
CA TRP A 277 -5.64 2.17 -13.91
C TRP A 277 -4.18 2.63 -13.93
N SER A 278 -3.66 2.98 -15.10
CA SER A 278 -2.35 3.59 -15.24
C SER A 278 -2.42 4.99 -15.83
N SER A 279 -1.62 5.90 -15.31
CA SER A 279 -1.46 7.26 -15.82
C SER A 279 -0.65 7.33 -17.10
N ARG A 280 0.21 6.35 -17.40
CA ARG A 280 1.18 6.42 -18.52
C ARG A 280 1.48 5.12 -19.25
N LEU A 281 1.28 3.97 -18.61
CA LEU A 281 1.45 2.67 -19.26
C LEU A 281 0.29 2.43 -20.22
N ALA A 282 0.57 1.76 -21.33
CA ALA A 282 -0.48 1.40 -22.27
C ALA A 282 -1.41 0.35 -21.64
N VAL A 283 -2.69 0.37 -22.04
CA VAL A 283 -3.60 -0.75 -21.78
C VAL A 283 -2.94 -2.05 -22.25
N ASP A 284 -3.19 -3.14 -21.52
CA ASP A 284 -2.57 -4.46 -21.72
C ASP A 284 -1.07 -4.55 -21.40
N THR A 285 -0.48 -3.52 -20.78
CA THR A 285 0.84 -3.66 -20.12
C THR A 285 0.71 -4.58 -18.91
N ILE A 286 1.60 -5.57 -18.82
CA ILE A 286 1.70 -6.52 -17.70
C ILE A 286 3.11 -6.43 -17.11
N PHE A 287 3.21 -6.28 -15.79
CA PHE A 287 4.50 -6.19 -15.10
C PHE A 287 4.41 -6.76 -13.69
N GLN A 288 5.53 -7.31 -13.20
CA GLN A 288 5.68 -7.74 -11.82
C GLN A 288 5.82 -6.53 -10.90
N CYS A 289 5.22 -6.59 -9.69
CA CYS A 289 5.39 -5.56 -8.67
C CYS A 289 6.88 -5.26 -8.42
N PRO A 290 7.30 -3.98 -8.39
CA PRO A 290 8.70 -3.62 -8.19
C PRO A 290 9.10 -3.51 -6.72
N LEU A 291 8.22 -3.84 -5.77
CA LEU A 291 8.49 -3.71 -4.33
C LEU A 291 9.02 -5.01 -3.75
N PRO A 292 10.05 -4.98 -2.89
CA PRO A 292 10.58 -6.19 -2.23
C PRO A 292 9.46 -6.98 -1.54
N TRP A 293 9.49 -8.31 -1.62
CA TRP A 293 8.47 -9.25 -1.13
C TRP A 293 7.22 -9.36 -2.02
N TRP A 294 6.70 -8.25 -2.56
CA TRP A 294 5.62 -8.25 -3.55
C TRP A 294 6.11 -8.62 -4.95
N ASP A 295 7.40 -8.41 -5.23
CA ASP A 295 8.09 -8.77 -6.47
C ASP A 295 8.10 -10.28 -6.78
N GLN A 296 7.67 -11.10 -5.83
CA GLN A 296 7.52 -12.55 -5.97
C GLN A 296 6.05 -13.01 -5.95
N ARG A 297 5.10 -12.08 -5.87
CA ARG A 297 3.68 -12.37 -5.59
C ARG A 297 2.72 -11.65 -6.53
N GLU A 298 2.87 -10.34 -6.63
CA GLU A 298 1.89 -9.47 -7.26
C GLU A 298 2.26 -9.19 -8.73
N THR A 299 1.34 -9.52 -9.63
CA THR A 299 1.44 -9.18 -11.05
C THR A 299 0.39 -8.14 -11.42
N HIS A 300 0.83 -7.00 -11.97
CA HIS A 300 -0.05 -5.91 -12.42
C HIS A 300 -0.44 -6.07 -13.89
N TRP A 301 -1.70 -5.76 -14.20
CA TRP A 301 -2.25 -5.64 -15.54
C TRP A 301 -3.01 -4.32 -15.69
N VAL A 302 -2.56 -3.48 -16.62
CA VAL A 302 -3.21 -2.21 -16.94
C VAL A 302 -4.46 -2.45 -17.78
N LEU A 303 -5.63 -2.15 -17.21
CA LEU A 303 -6.91 -2.24 -17.94
C LEU A 303 -7.36 -0.89 -18.49
N ARG A 304 -7.00 0.21 -17.83
CA ARG A 304 -7.52 1.54 -18.15
C ARG A 304 -6.45 2.62 -18.03
N THR A 305 -6.69 3.70 -18.74
CA THR A 305 -5.91 4.94 -18.78
C THR A 305 -6.85 6.14 -18.64
N PRO A 306 -6.37 7.35 -18.31
CA PRO A 306 -7.24 8.52 -18.19
C PRO A 306 -8.13 8.79 -19.41
N GLN A 307 -7.69 8.39 -20.61
CA GLN A 307 -8.44 8.54 -21.86
C GLN A 307 -9.68 7.64 -21.92
N ASP A 308 -9.74 6.57 -21.12
CA ASP A 308 -10.89 5.67 -21.03
C ASP A 308 -12.05 6.25 -20.19
N GLY A 309 -11.85 7.40 -19.54
CA GLY A 309 -12.91 8.18 -18.90
C GLY A 309 -12.82 8.22 -17.37
N LEU A 310 -11.89 9.02 -16.84
CA LEU A 310 -11.90 9.38 -15.41
C LEU A 310 -13.24 9.99 -15.01
N GLY A 311 -13.72 9.66 -13.82
CA GLY A 311 -15.00 10.11 -13.28
C GLY A 311 -16.22 9.40 -13.86
N LEU A 312 -16.04 8.39 -14.72
CA LEU A 312 -17.13 7.54 -15.22
C LEU A 312 -17.14 6.18 -14.50
N TRP A 313 -18.33 5.64 -14.27
CA TRP A 313 -18.49 4.26 -13.84
C TRP A 313 -18.30 3.34 -15.03
N LEU A 314 -17.31 2.44 -14.94
CA LEU A 314 -16.99 1.46 -15.97
C LEU A 314 -17.13 0.05 -15.42
N ASN A 315 -17.76 -0.82 -16.20
CA ASN A 315 -17.90 -2.24 -15.88
C ASN A 315 -16.76 -3.03 -16.49
N GLU A 316 -16.22 -3.96 -15.72
CA GLU A 316 -15.23 -4.93 -16.14
C GLU A 316 -15.76 -6.35 -15.94
N SER A 317 -15.32 -7.27 -16.79
CA SER A 317 -15.59 -8.71 -16.70
C SER A 317 -14.36 -9.46 -17.21
N ARG A 318 -13.74 -10.28 -16.37
CA ARG A 318 -12.43 -10.91 -16.64
C ARG A 318 -12.44 -12.42 -16.40
N PRO A 319 -11.96 -13.24 -17.36
CA PRO A 319 -11.82 -14.68 -17.19
C PRO A 319 -10.57 -15.01 -16.38
N LEU A 320 -10.72 -15.29 -15.09
CA LEU A 320 -9.59 -15.33 -14.15
C LEU A 320 -8.54 -16.39 -14.50
N ARG A 321 -8.94 -17.60 -14.92
CA ARG A 321 -7.97 -18.66 -15.26
C ARG A 321 -7.17 -18.33 -16.52
N ALA A 322 -7.84 -17.79 -17.54
CA ALA A 322 -7.17 -17.38 -18.77
C ALA A 322 -6.23 -16.20 -18.52
N ASP A 323 -6.67 -15.24 -17.69
CA ASP A 323 -5.85 -14.11 -17.29
C ASP A 323 -4.64 -14.53 -16.47
N TYR A 324 -4.79 -15.46 -15.52
CA TYR A 324 -3.67 -16.04 -14.77
C TYR A 324 -2.63 -16.64 -15.72
N ILE A 325 -3.06 -17.50 -16.65
CA ILE A 325 -2.15 -18.16 -17.62
C ILE A 325 -1.42 -17.12 -18.47
N ARG A 326 -2.12 -16.07 -18.90
CA ARG A 326 -1.54 -15.01 -19.73
C ARG A 326 -0.57 -14.15 -18.93
N ALA A 327 -0.95 -13.67 -17.75
CA ALA A 327 -0.19 -12.67 -17.00
C ALA A 327 0.94 -13.30 -16.18
N ILE A 328 0.62 -14.33 -15.40
CA ILE A 328 1.52 -14.98 -14.45
C ILE A 328 2.18 -16.20 -15.11
N GLY A 329 1.38 -17.07 -15.72
CA GLY A 329 1.83 -18.33 -16.30
C GLY A 329 2.13 -19.41 -15.27
N GLY A 330 2.84 -20.47 -15.68
CA GLY A 330 3.08 -21.64 -14.83
C GLY A 330 1.85 -22.54 -14.67
N GLU A 331 1.88 -23.40 -13.65
CA GLU A 331 0.74 -24.26 -13.31
C GLU A 331 -0.38 -23.40 -12.68
N PRO A 332 -1.62 -23.46 -13.19
CA PRO A 332 -2.72 -22.73 -12.59
C PRO A 332 -3.02 -23.19 -11.16
N PRO A 333 -3.24 -22.25 -10.22
CA PRO A 333 -3.67 -22.55 -8.86
C PRO A 333 -5.05 -23.20 -8.86
N LYS A 334 -5.43 -23.80 -7.74
CA LYS A 334 -6.71 -24.52 -7.66
C LYS A 334 -7.87 -23.59 -7.33
N LYS A 335 -7.60 -22.49 -6.62
CA LYS A 335 -8.62 -21.62 -6.04
C LYS A 335 -8.23 -20.16 -6.06
N VAL A 336 -9.24 -19.30 -6.06
CA VAL A 336 -9.16 -17.91 -5.63
C VAL A 336 -9.51 -17.87 -4.14
N VAL A 337 -8.67 -17.21 -3.34
CA VAL A 337 -8.77 -17.18 -1.87
C VAL A 337 -9.10 -15.80 -1.29
N ALA A 338 -8.90 -14.73 -2.06
CA ALA A 338 -9.34 -13.40 -1.67
C ALA A 338 -9.52 -12.47 -2.86
N VAL A 339 -10.34 -11.44 -2.68
CA VAL A 339 -10.37 -10.24 -3.53
C VAL A 339 -9.76 -9.09 -2.73
N TRP A 340 -8.87 -8.32 -3.35
CA TRP A 340 -8.19 -7.21 -2.71
C TRP A 340 -8.57 -5.88 -3.36
N LEU A 341 -8.64 -4.81 -2.57
CA LEU A 341 -8.56 -3.44 -3.08
C LEU A 341 -7.26 -2.82 -2.59
N ILE A 342 -6.51 -2.21 -3.50
CA ILE A 342 -5.18 -1.68 -3.21
C ILE A 342 -5.15 -0.19 -3.56
N ALA A 343 -4.60 0.59 -2.63
CA ALA A 343 -4.35 2.00 -2.83
C ALA A 343 -2.93 2.31 -2.40
N ASN A 344 -2.12 2.80 -3.34
CA ASN A 344 -0.76 3.23 -3.05
C ASN A 344 -0.50 4.63 -3.62
N SER A 345 -0.14 5.54 -2.74
CA SER A 345 0.35 6.87 -3.07
C SER A 345 1.58 7.26 -2.24
N ALA A 346 2.19 6.29 -1.55
CA ALA A 346 3.24 6.53 -0.58
C ALA A 346 4.56 7.00 -1.21
N PHE A 347 4.78 6.73 -2.50
CA PHE A 347 6.04 7.11 -3.15
C PHE A 347 6.00 8.56 -3.58
N GLN A 348 5.21 8.92 -4.59
CA GLN A 348 5.16 10.28 -5.12
C GLN A 348 4.37 11.19 -4.19
N GLY A 349 3.35 10.69 -3.48
CA GLY A 349 2.51 11.47 -2.57
C GLY A 349 1.39 12.24 -3.26
N GLY A 350 0.97 11.79 -4.46
CA GLY A 350 -0.20 12.35 -5.15
C GLY A 350 -1.52 11.92 -4.50
N VAL A 351 -2.63 12.47 -4.99
CA VAL A 351 -3.98 12.14 -4.52
C VAL A 351 -4.59 11.10 -5.44
N GLY A 352 -5.05 9.99 -4.88
CA GLY A 352 -5.81 8.97 -5.60
C GLY A 352 -7.25 8.90 -5.08
N ARG A 353 -8.23 8.84 -5.98
CA ARG A 353 -9.65 8.63 -5.66
C ARG A 353 -10.26 7.61 -6.58
N CYS A 354 -10.80 6.54 -5.99
CA CYS A 354 -11.52 5.51 -6.72
C CYS A 354 -12.75 5.04 -5.94
N ARG A 355 -13.77 4.59 -6.64
CA ARG A 355 -14.92 3.90 -6.06
C ARG A 355 -15.12 2.55 -6.73
N TYR A 356 -15.58 1.58 -5.96
CA TYR A 356 -15.80 0.21 -6.39
C TYR A 356 -17.21 -0.23 -5.99
N ARG A 357 -17.88 -1.01 -6.83
CA ARG A 357 -19.17 -1.64 -6.52
C ARG A 357 -19.40 -2.86 -7.40
N GLU A 358 -20.42 -3.64 -7.05
CA GLU A 358 -20.87 -4.80 -7.83
C GLU A 358 -19.74 -5.81 -8.07
N ILE A 359 -18.94 -6.06 -7.03
CA ILE A 359 -17.79 -6.98 -7.10
C ILE A 359 -18.32 -8.40 -6.93
N ASN A 360 -18.18 -9.22 -7.96
CA ASN A 360 -18.72 -10.58 -8.01
C ASN A 360 -17.72 -11.56 -8.64
N LEU A 361 -17.69 -12.78 -8.10
CA LEU A 361 -17.07 -13.92 -8.75
C LEU A 361 -18.19 -14.85 -9.24
N ARG A 362 -18.23 -15.13 -10.54
CA ARG A 362 -19.28 -15.94 -11.17
C ARG A 362 -18.67 -17.14 -11.86
N ASP A 363 -19.09 -18.31 -11.43
CA ASP A 363 -18.93 -19.56 -12.18
C ASP A 363 -20.32 -20.04 -12.66
N SER A 364 -20.35 -21.15 -13.40
CA SER A 364 -21.57 -21.67 -14.05
C SER A 364 -22.70 -21.99 -13.07
N ASP A 365 -22.36 -22.39 -11.85
CA ASP A 365 -23.26 -22.91 -10.83
C ASP A 365 -23.23 -22.12 -9.51
N GLN A 366 -22.25 -21.21 -9.35
CA GLN A 366 -22.04 -20.46 -8.12
C GLN A 366 -21.75 -18.98 -8.42
N THR A 367 -22.29 -18.09 -7.59
CA THR A 367 -21.91 -16.68 -7.56
C THR A 367 -21.53 -16.29 -6.13
N VAL A 368 -20.33 -15.75 -5.96
CA VAL A 368 -19.88 -15.15 -4.70
C VAL A 368 -19.98 -13.64 -4.84
N ARG A 369 -20.86 -13.02 -4.05
CA ARG A 369 -21.01 -11.56 -3.99
C ARG A 369 -20.02 -11.03 -2.95
N VAL A 370 -19.05 -10.26 -3.41
CA VAL A 370 -18.01 -9.68 -2.55
C VAL A 370 -18.48 -8.34 -2.00
N PHE A 371 -19.05 -7.49 -2.85
CA PHE A 371 -19.57 -6.18 -2.44
C PHE A 371 -20.66 -5.64 -3.37
#